data_AF-A0A650A623-F1
#
_entry.id   AF-A0A650A623-F1
#
_cell.length_a   1.000
_cell.length_b   1.000
_cell.length_c   1.000
_cell.angle_alpha   90.00
_cell.angle_beta   90.00
_cell.angle_gamma   90.00
#
_symmetry.space_group_name_H-M   'P 1'
#
loop_
_entity.id
_entity.type
_entity.pdbx_description
1 polymer ?
#
loop_
_entity_poly.entity_id
_entity_poly.type
_entity_poly.pdbx_seq_one_letter_code
_entity_poly.pdbx_strand_id
1 'polypeptide(L)'
;MNDRFRYGLGVLMLGLGNLSLGVSQQLFGEQPTVTIVLEVGVGAVLTVFGGLVVNNPERIDPDQLSPRVLKIVGWLGIVLGIGMVAWAATLVVTSL
;
A
#
# COMPACT_ATOMS: atom_id res chain seq x y z
N MET A 1 11.27 13.16 10.49
CA MET A 1 10.38 11.98 10.39
C MET A 1 11.19 10.73 10.68
N ASN A 2 10.77 9.92 11.66
CA ASN A 2 11.42 8.65 12.02
C ASN A 2 11.36 7.68 10.82
N ASP A 3 12.46 7.03 10.46
CA ASP A 3 12.50 6.12 9.30
C ASP A 3 11.58 4.90 9.46
N ARG A 4 11.36 4.43 10.70
CA ARG A 4 10.37 3.37 10.99
C ARG A 4 8.94 3.82 10.74
N PHE A 5 8.63 5.06 11.12
CA PHE A 5 7.33 5.67 10.83
C PHE A 5 7.14 5.86 9.33
N ARG A 6 8.16 6.34 8.62
CA ARG A 6 8.14 6.48 7.15
C ARG A 6 7.91 5.13 6.47
N TYR A 7 8.59 4.09 6.93
CA TYR A 7 8.37 2.72 6.45
C TYR A 7 6.92 2.30 6.66
N GLY A 8 6.38 2.48 7.87
CA GLY A 8 4.99 2.17 8.19
C GLY A 8 4.00 2.90 7.29
N LEU A 9 4.22 4.20 7.07
CA LEU A 9 3.41 5.01 6.18
C LEU A 9 3.47 4.51 4.73
N GLY A 10 4.65 4.12 4.24
CA GLY A 10 4.80 3.58 2.89
C GLY A 10 4.10 2.24 2.71
N VAL A 11 4.23 1.33 3.66
CA VAL A 11 3.48 0.06 3.65
C VAL A 11 1.97 0.34 3.68
N LEU A 12 1.52 1.25 4.54
CA LEU A 12 0.11 1.62 4.66
C LEU A 12 -0.43 2.16 3.33
N MET A 13 0.28 3.12 2.72
CA MET A 13 -0.11 3.71 1.44
C MET A 13 -0.13 2.68 0.32
N LEU A 14 0.83 1.76 0.29
CA LEU A 14 0.86 0.67 -0.67
C LEU A 14 -0.34 -0.28 -0.49
N GLY A 15 -0.71 -0.58 0.77
CA GLY A 15 -1.90 -1.36 1.08
C GLY A 15 -3.19 -0.70 0.61
N LEU A 16 -3.35 0.60 0.92
CA LEU A 16 -4.50 1.39 0.46
C LEU A 16 -4.56 1.51 -1.06
N GLY A 17 -3.41 1.64 -1.73
CA GLY A 17 -3.32 1.62 -3.19
C GLY A 17 -3.79 0.31 -3.80
N ASN A 18 -3.34 -0.83 -3.26
CA ASN A 18 -3.80 -2.16 -3.66
C ASN A 18 -5.31 -2.34 -3.45
N LEU A 19 -5.83 -1.95 -2.28
CA LEU A 19 -7.27 -2.04 -1.99
C LEU A 19 -8.08 -1.18 -2.96
N SER A 20 -7.65 0.06 -3.21
CA SER A 20 -8.33 0.97 -4.12
C SER A 20 -8.34 0.41 -5.54
N LEU A 21 -7.19 -0.11 -6.00
CA LEU A 21 -7.07 -0.70 -7.32
C LEU A 21 -7.96 -1.95 -7.47
N GLY A 22 -7.87 -2.89 -6.52
CA GLY A 22 -8.65 -4.13 -6.56
C GLY A 22 -10.15 -3.87 -6.54
N VAL A 23 -10.63 -2.93 -5.72
CA VAL A 23 -12.05 -2.53 -5.70
C VAL A 23 -12.46 -1.87 -7.02
N SER A 24 -11.67 -0.94 -7.55
CA SER A 24 -11.98 -0.30 -8.84
C SER A 24 -11.99 -1.32 -9.99
N GLN A 25 -11.04 -2.25 -10.02
CA GLN A 25 -10.97 -3.30 -11.04
C GLN A 25 -12.13 -4.29 -10.94
N GLN A 26 -12.60 -4.58 -9.71
CA GLN A 26 -13.78 -5.40 -9.50
C GLN A 26 -15.06 -4.75 -10.07
N LEU A 27 -15.18 -3.43 -9.97
CA LEU A 27 -16.38 -2.70 -10.36
C LEU A 27 -16.37 -2.25 -11.82
N PHE A 28 -15.21 -1.90 -12.36
CA PHE A 28 -15.07 -1.19 -13.64
C PHE A 28 -14.00 -1.79 -14.57
N GLY A 29 -13.28 -2.81 -14.11
CA GLY A 29 -12.17 -3.40 -14.84
C GLY A 29 -12.49 -4.74 -15.51
N GLU A 30 -11.56 -5.21 -16.33
CA GLU A 30 -11.62 -6.52 -17.00
C GLU A 30 -10.58 -7.51 -16.43
N GLN A 31 -10.00 -7.18 -15.28
CA GLN A 31 -8.92 -7.96 -14.68
C GLN A 31 -9.46 -9.32 -14.18
N PRO A 32 -8.69 -10.42 -14.29
CA PRO A 32 -9.11 -11.71 -13.78
C PRO A 32 -9.44 -11.68 -12.29
N THR A 33 -10.51 -12.36 -11.87
CA THR A 33 -10.97 -12.39 -10.47
C THR A 33 -9.88 -12.82 -9.50
N VAL A 34 -9.03 -13.78 -9.88
CA VAL A 34 -7.90 -14.23 -9.04
C VAL A 34 -6.94 -13.08 -8.74
N THR A 35 -6.66 -12.21 -9.71
CA THR A 35 -5.77 -11.06 -9.52
C THR A 35 -6.40 -10.04 -8.58
N ILE A 36 -7.69 -9.75 -8.75
CA ILE A 36 -8.43 -8.85 -7.85
C ILE A 36 -8.40 -9.38 -6.40
N VAL A 37 -8.64 -10.68 -6.20
CA VAL A 37 -8.61 -11.30 -4.87
C VAL A 37 -7.22 -11.16 -4.24
N LEU A 38 -6.16 -11.34 -5.01
CA LEU A 38 -4.79 -11.15 -4.52
C LEU A 38 -4.50 -9.69 -4.20
N GLU A 39 -4.90 -8.73 -5.05
CA GLU A 39 -4.73 -7.30 -4.79
C GLU A 39 -5.44 -6.88 -3.51
N VAL A 40 -6.71 -7.27 -3.35
CA VAL A 40 -7.49 -6.94 -2.14
C VAL A 40 -6.91 -7.65 -0.91
N GLY A 41 -6.55 -8.92 -1.02
CA GLY A 41 -6.00 -9.71 0.08
C GLY A 41 -4.64 -9.16 0.56
N VAL A 42 -3.71 -8.94 -0.36
CA VAL A 42 -2.40 -8.33 -0.05
C VAL A 42 -2.58 -6.90 0.44
N GLY A 43 -3.47 -6.14 -0.19
CA GLY A 43 -3.81 -4.77 0.21
C GLY A 43 -4.28 -4.71 1.67
N ALA A 44 -5.20 -5.57 2.06
CA ALA A 44 -5.71 -5.64 3.44
C ALA A 44 -4.59 -5.95 4.44
N VAL A 45 -3.73 -6.94 4.14
CA VAL A 45 -2.60 -7.30 5.01
C VAL A 45 -1.62 -6.13 5.15
N LEU A 46 -1.26 -5.47 4.05
CA LEU A 46 -0.35 -4.32 4.06
C LEU A 46 -0.96 -3.12 4.78
N THR A 47 -2.24 -2.84 4.60
CA THR A 47 -2.94 -1.76 5.31
C THR A 47 -2.94 -2.01 6.82
N VAL A 48 -3.29 -3.23 7.26
CA VAL A 48 -3.25 -3.59 8.68
C VAL A 48 -1.82 -3.50 9.21
N PHE A 49 -0.86 -4.13 8.54
CA PHE A 49 0.53 -4.12 8.99
C PHE A 49 1.07 -2.68 9.04
N GLY A 50 0.95 -1.91 7.96
CA GLY A 50 1.39 -0.53 7.87
C GLY A 50 0.74 0.36 8.93
N GLY A 51 -0.58 0.27 9.10
CA GLY A 51 -1.32 1.03 10.11
C GLY A 51 -0.85 0.72 11.53
N LEU A 52 -0.61 -0.55 11.83
CA LEU A 52 -0.05 -0.93 13.13
C LEU A 52 1.41 -0.43 13.30
N VAL A 53 2.22 -0.29 12.23
CA VAL A 53 3.59 0.33 12.33
C VAL A 53 3.44 1.81 12.60
N VAL A 54 2.55 2.49 11.86
CA VAL A 54 2.32 3.93 12.02
C VAL A 54 1.90 4.25 13.45
N ASN A 55 1.04 3.41 14.04
CA ASN A 55 0.56 3.58 15.41
C ASN A 55 1.64 3.27 16.47
N ASN A 56 2.52 2.30 16.21
CA ASN A 56 3.64 1.99 17.09
C ASN A 56 4.91 1.68 16.27
N PRO A 57 5.70 2.70 15.88
CA PRO A 57 6.87 2.49 15.03
C PRO A 57 8.02 1.73 15.70
N GLU A 58 8.05 1.71 17.03
CA GLU A 58 9.13 1.13 17.83
C GLU A 58 9.17 -0.40 17.77
N ARG A 59 8.04 -1.01 17.42
CA ARG A 59 7.91 -2.46 17.20
C ARG A 59 8.85 -3.02 16.12
N ILE A 60 9.33 -2.17 15.22
CA ILE A 60 10.34 -2.57 14.24
C ILE A 60 11.68 -2.47 14.94
N ASP A 61 12.28 -3.62 15.14
CA ASP A 61 13.61 -3.76 15.72
C ASP A 61 14.65 -3.17 14.75
N PRO A 62 15.40 -2.13 15.16
CA PRO A 62 16.43 -1.51 14.31
C PRO A 62 17.60 -2.45 14.00
N ASP A 63 17.80 -3.49 14.81
CA ASP A 63 18.90 -4.43 14.65
C ASP A 63 18.58 -5.50 13.59
N GLN A 64 17.30 -5.66 13.26
CA GLN A 64 16.82 -6.58 12.22
C GLN A 64 16.78 -5.95 10.83
N LEU A 65 16.60 -4.63 10.73
CA LEU A 65 16.42 -3.93 9.46
C LEU A 65 17.26 -2.66 9.38
N SER A 66 18.10 -2.59 8.34
CA SER A 66 18.91 -1.41 8.06
C SER A 66 18.04 -0.15 7.90
N PRO A 67 18.41 0.99 8.52
CA PRO A 67 17.70 2.26 8.36
C PRO A 67 17.55 2.70 6.90
N ARG A 68 18.55 2.38 6.05
CA ARG A 68 18.48 2.69 4.60
C ARG A 68 17.36 1.93 3.91
N VAL A 69 17.18 0.65 4.25
CA VAL A 69 16.13 -0.20 3.68
C VAL A 69 14.76 0.32 4.11
N LEU A 70 14.58 0.65 5.39
CA LEU A 70 13.33 1.23 5.90
C LEU A 70 12.96 2.51 5.15
N LYS A 71 13.94 3.40 4.91
CA LYS A 71 13.72 4.64 4.18
C LYS A 71 13.36 4.40 2.71
N ILE A 72 14.06 3.50 2.02
CA ILE A 72 13.81 3.18 0.60
C ILE A 72 12.41 2.56 0.45
N VAL A 73 12.10 1.54 1.25
CA VAL A 73 10.79 0.86 1.19
C VAL A 73 9.67 1.84 1.55
N GLY A 74 9.87 2.70 2.55
CA GLY A 74 8.90 3.74 2.89
C GLY A 74 8.60 4.66 1.71
N TRP A 75 9.63 5.18 1.02
CA TRP A 75 9.41 6.04 -0.14
C TRP A 75 8.79 5.31 -1.32
N LEU A 76 9.26 4.09 -1.65
CA LEU A 76 8.68 3.29 -2.73
C LEU A 76 7.21 2.98 -2.46
N GLY A 77 6.86 2.57 -1.24
CA GLY A 77 5.48 2.28 -0.87
C GLY A 77 4.56 3.49 -0.99
N ILE A 78 5.04 4.69 -0.60
CA ILE A 78 4.28 5.93 -0.79
C ILE A 78 4.06 6.21 -2.28
N VAL A 79 5.13 6.22 -3.08
CA VAL A 79 5.05 6.60 -4.50
C VAL A 79 4.18 5.61 -5.27
N LEU A 80 4.40 4.31 -5.08
CA LEU A 80 3.62 3.27 -5.73
C LEU A 80 2.17 3.30 -5.25
N GLY A 81 1.92 3.40 -3.95
CA GLY A 81 0.57 3.48 -3.38
C GLY A 81 -0.23 4.65 -3.94
N ILE A 82 0.36 5.85 -3.99
CA ILE A 82 -0.28 7.03 -4.60
C ILE A 82 -0.55 6.79 -6.09
N GLY A 83 0.41 6.23 -6.83
CA GLY A 83 0.23 5.91 -8.24
C GLY A 83 -0.92 4.94 -8.48
N MET A 84 -1.07 3.91 -7.63
CA MET A 84 -2.18 2.97 -7.71
C MET A 84 -3.53 3.62 -7.40
N VAL A 85 -3.61 4.51 -6.40
CA VAL A 85 -4.84 5.27 -6.11
C VAL A 85 -5.20 6.18 -7.30
N ALA A 86 -4.22 6.86 -7.88
CA ALA A 86 -4.44 7.70 -9.06
C ALA A 86 -4.97 6.86 -10.24
N TRP A 87 -4.38 5.69 -10.48
CA TRP A 87 -4.85 4.77 -11.51
C TRP A 87 -6.26 4.25 -11.22
N ALA A 88 -6.54 3.85 -9.98
CA ALA A 88 -7.87 3.43 -9.55
C ALA A 88 -8.92 4.53 -9.81
N ALA A 89 -8.57 5.80 -9.59
CA ALA A 89 -9.41 6.94 -9.91
C ALA A 89 -9.64 7.10 -11.42
N THR A 90 -8.62 6.87 -12.26
CA THR A 90 -8.79 6.93 -13.72
C THR A 90 -9.81 5.89 -14.22
N LEU A 91 -9.80 4.66 -13.69
CA LEU A 91 -10.78 3.63 -14.05
C LEU A 91 -12.23 4.06 -13.73
N VAL A 92 -12.41 4.71 -12.58
CA VAL A 92 -13.72 5.24 -12.17
C VAL A 92 -14.16 6.38 -13.10
N VAL A 93 -13.27 7.31 -13.43
CA VAL A 93 -13.61 8.45 -14.28
C VAL A 93 -13.95 8.01 -15.71
N THR A 94 -13.23 7.04 -16.27
CA THR A 94 -13.48 6.56 -17.65
C THR A 94 -14.72 5.67 -17.78
N SER A 95 -15.33 5.25 -16.67
CA SER A 95 -16.53 4.41 -16.66
C SER A 95 -17.82 5.19 -16.37
N LEU A 96 -17.72 6.51 -16.14
CA LEU A 96 -18.83 7.46 -16.02
C LEU A 96 -19.19 8.06 -17.38
#